data_AF-A0A7W6C7M8-F1
#
_entry.id   AF-A0A7W6C7M8-F1
#
_cell.length_a   1.000
_cell.length_b   1.000
_cell.length_c   1.000
_cell.angle_alpha   90.00
_cell.angle_beta   90.00
_cell.angle_gamma   90.00
#
_symmetry.space_group_name_H-M   'P 1'
#
loop_
_entity.id
_entity.type
_entity.pdbx_description
1 polymer ?
#
loop_
_entity_poly.entity_id
_entity_poly.type
_entity_poly.pdbx_seq_one_letter_code
_entity_poly.pdbx_strand_id
1 'polypeptide(L)'
;MQIVSGCAGKEARLIAAANTQGKTAAGVNLPDLPDECRQKMARVVPKYGAEKPRNTQLRWEFSADAVDARTGRCAGFYDGVKTRFGAK
;
A
#
# COMPACT_ATOMS: atom_id res chain seq x y z
N MET A 1 44.23 25.42 -29.36
CA MET A 1 42.91 24.87 -29.71
C MET A 1 42.42 24.04 -28.53
N GLN A 2 41.73 24.65 -27.55
CA GLN A 2 41.13 23.93 -26.43
C GLN A 2 39.80 23.34 -26.92
N ILE A 3 39.79 22.04 -27.20
CA ILE A 3 38.57 21.31 -27.50
C ILE A 3 37.76 21.26 -26.20
N VAL A 4 36.58 21.87 -26.22
CA VAL A 4 35.63 21.90 -25.11
C VAL A 4 35.12 20.47 -24.86
N SER A 5 35.87 19.69 -24.09
CA SER A 5 35.46 18.37 -23.57
C SER A 5 34.30 18.47 -22.56
N GLY A 6 33.90 19.69 -22.20
CA GLY A 6 32.82 19.97 -21.25
C GLY A 6 31.42 19.62 -21.73
N CYS A 7 31.16 19.48 -23.03
CA CYS A 7 29.82 19.15 -23.56
C CYS A 7 29.56 17.64 -23.58
N ALA A 8 30.52 16.83 -24.03
CA ALA A 8 30.38 15.37 -24.09
C ALA A 8 30.19 14.74 -22.69
N GLY A 9 30.89 15.27 -21.67
CA GLY A 9 30.72 14.83 -20.28
C GLY A 9 29.37 15.22 -19.67
N LYS A 10 28.72 16.29 -20.16
CA LYS A 10 27.38 16.71 -19.71
C LYS A 10 26.28 15.84 -20.31
N GLU A 11 26.39 15.50 -21.59
CA GLU A 11 25.41 14.65 -22.27
C GLU A 11 25.36 13.24 -21.67
N ALA A 12 26.51 12.62 -21.40
CA ALA A 12 26.59 11.33 -20.73
C ALA A 12 25.95 11.35 -19.32
N ARG A 13 26.14 12.44 -18.56
CA ARG A 13 25.52 12.63 -17.24
C ARG A 13 24.01 12.81 -17.34
N LEU A 14 23.52 13.54 -18.34
CA LEU A 14 22.10 13.73 -18.58
C LEU A 14 21.41 12.41 -18.97
N ILE A 15 22.01 11.62 -19.85
CA ILE A 15 21.49 10.30 -20.23
C ILE A 15 21.46 9.36 -19.03
N ALA A 16 22.52 9.34 -18.21
CA ALA A 16 22.55 8.52 -16.99
C ALA A 16 21.47 8.95 -15.97
N ALA A 17 21.27 10.26 -15.79
CA ALA A 17 20.23 10.80 -14.92
C ALA A 17 18.83 10.45 -15.45
N ALA A 18 18.57 10.66 -16.74
CA ALA A 18 17.30 10.33 -17.38
C ALA A 18 16.98 8.82 -17.32
N ASN A 19 17.98 7.97 -17.54
CA ASN A 19 17.83 6.51 -17.40
C ASN A 19 17.54 6.09 -15.96
N THR A 20 18.20 6.73 -14.99
CA THR A 20 17.95 6.46 -13.57
C THR A 20 16.54 6.90 -13.19
N GLN A 21 16.15 8.11 -13.59
CA GLN A 21 14.80 8.65 -13.35
C GLN A 21 13.72 7.80 -14.03
N GLY A 22 13.95 7.35 -15.27
CA GLY A 22 13.04 6.49 -16.01
C GLY A 22 12.88 5.11 -15.35
N LYS A 23 13.98 4.50 -14.88
CA LYS A 23 13.92 3.24 -14.11
C LYS A 23 13.20 3.42 -12.78
N THR A 24 13.47 4.51 -12.06
CA THR A 24 12.77 4.82 -10.81
C THR A 24 11.28 5.06 -11.05
N ALA A 25 10.89 5.78 -12.10
CA ALA A 25 9.50 6.03 -12.43
C ALA A 25 8.76 4.77 -12.90
N ALA A 26 9.40 3.94 -13.73
CA ALA A 26 8.83 2.68 -14.21
C ALA A 26 8.59 1.67 -13.06
N GLY A 27 9.43 1.69 -12.02
CA GLY A 27 9.26 0.86 -10.82
C GLY A 27 8.23 1.37 -9.81
N VAL A 28 7.56 2.49 -10.08
CA VAL A 28 6.75 3.25 -9.12
C VAL A 28 5.24 3.20 -9.40
N ASN A 29 4.80 2.45 -10.41
CA ASN A 29 3.37 2.17 -10.60
C ASN A 29 2.91 1.07 -9.63
N LEU A 30 2.47 1.46 -8.44
CA LEU A 30 1.86 0.55 -7.50
C LEU A 30 0.47 0.12 -8.01
N PRO A 31 0.15 -1.19 -8.08
CA PRO A 31 -1.16 -1.67 -8.47
C PRO A 31 -2.24 -1.25 -7.46
N ASP A 32 -3.51 -1.58 -7.70
CA ASP A 32 -4.51 -1.45 -6.65
C ASP A 32 -4.30 -2.51 -5.57
N LEU A 33 -4.58 -2.13 -4.31
CA LEU A 33 -4.64 -3.11 -3.23
C LEU A 33 -5.90 -3.96 -3.45
N PRO A 34 -5.78 -5.30 -3.50
CA PRO A 34 -6.93 -6.18 -3.71
C PRO A 34 -8.03 -5.96 -2.65
N ASP A 35 -9.29 -6.09 -3.06
CA ASP A 35 -10.43 -5.81 -2.19
C ASP A 35 -10.47 -6.72 -0.95
N GLU A 36 -10.04 -7.99 -1.09
CA GLU A 36 -9.92 -8.92 0.03
C GLU A 36 -8.96 -8.44 1.11
N CYS A 37 -7.95 -7.65 0.76
CA CYS A 37 -7.02 -7.06 1.72
C CYS A 37 -7.63 -5.90 2.51
N ARG A 38 -8.83 -5.44 2.11
CA ARG A 38 -9.60 -4.40 2.81
C ARG A 38 -10.78 -4.97 3.58
N GLN A 39 -11.06 -6.27 3.44
CA GLN A 39 -12.21 -6.89 4.08
C GLN A 39 -12.05 -6.92 5.60
N LYS A 40 -13.14 -6.57 6.28
CA LYS A 40 -13.28 -6.66 7.73
C LYS A 40 -13.79 -8.04 8.13
N MET A 41 -13.51 -8.43 9.36
CA MET A 41 -14.03 -9.66 9.93
C MET A 41 -15.55 -9.62 10.03
N ALA A 42 -16.19 -10.72 9.63
CA ALA A 42 -17.62 -10.88 9.77
C ALA A 42 -18.02 -10.84 11.25
N ARG A 43 -19.07 -10.07 11.56
CA ARG A 43 -19.64 -10.04 12.91
C ARG A 43 -20.61 -11.19 13.07
N VAL A 44 -20.47 -11.88 14.20
CA VAL A 44 -21.28 -13.02 14.57
C VAL A 44 -22.26 -12.55 15.63
N VAL A 45 -23.53 -12.41 15.25
CA VAL A 45 -24.62 -12.09 16.17
C VAL A 45 -25.43 -13.37 16.36
N PRO A 46 -25.46 -13.98 17.55
CA PRO A 46 -26.20 -15.21 17.77
C PRO A 46 -27.69 -15.04 17.51
N LYS A 47 -28.29 -16.05 16.92
CA LYS A 47 -29.75 -16.12 16.77
C LYS A 47 -30.37 -16.61 18.07
N TYR A 48 -30.95 -15.69 18.84
CA TYR A 48 -31.69 -16.03 20.04
C TYR A 48 -32.77 -17.09 19.75
N GLY A 49 -32.80 -18.15 20.56
CA GLY A 49 -33.75 -19.26 20.42
C GLY A 49 -33.31 -20.41 19.50
N ALA A 50 -32.33 -20.21 18.62
CA ALA A 50 -31.76 -21.26 17.76
C ALA A 50 -30.33 -21.64 18.16
N GLU A 51 -29.58 -20.67 18.69
CA GLU A 51 -28.18 -20.84 19.04
C GLU A 51 -27.97 -20.61 20.54
N LYS A 52 -27.16 -21.46 21.17
CA LYS A 52 -26.80 -21.28 22.58
C LYS A 52 -25.83 -20.10 22.69
N PRO A 53 -26.13 -19.04 23.47
CA PRO A 53 -25.17 -17.99 23.76
C PRO A 53 -23.94 -18.62 24.42
N ARG A 54 -22.75 -18.40 23.85
CA ARG A 54 -21.49 -18.81 24.48
C ARG A 54 -20.75 -17.55 24.90
N ASN A 55 -20.20 -17.55 26.12
CA ASN A 55 -19.37 -16.46 26.66
C ASN A 55 -18.19 -16.06 25.75
N THR A 56 -17.85 -16.87 24.75
CA THR A 56 -16.84 -16.61 23.74
C THR A 56 -17.20 -15.49 22.75
N GLN A 57 -18.46 -15.05 22.68
CA GLN A 57 -18.88 -14.02 21.72
C GLN A 57 -18.17 -12.68 21.97
N LEU A 58 -18.13 -12.19 23.22
CA LEU A 58 -17.46 -10.92 23.52
C LEU A 58 -15.96 -10.99 23.15
N ARG A 59 -15.30 -12.12 23.40
CA ARG A 59 -13.89 -12.32 23.03
C ARG A 59 -13.68 -12.38 21.51
N TRP A 60 -14.65 -12.93 20.77
CA TRP A 60 -14.66 -12.88 19.31
C TRP A 60 -14.78 -11.44 18.80
N GLU A 61 -15.68 -10.65 19.36
CA GLU A 61 -15.88 -9.24 18.98
C GLU A 61 -14.60 -8.42 19.20
N PHE A 62 -13.94 -8.56 20.35
CA PHE A 62 -12.65 -7.93 20.59
C PHE A 62 -11.57 -8.34 19.58
N SER A 63 -11.54 -9.63 19.22
CA SER A 63 -10.58 -10.13 18.23
C SER A 63 -10.87 -9.57 16.84
N ALA A 64 -12.15 -9.50 16.47
CA ALA A 64 -12.60 -8.92 15.20
C ALA A 64 -12.28 -7.42 15.12
N ASP A 65 -12.48 -6.66 16.19
CA ASP A 65 -12.11 -5.24 16.25
C ASP A 65 -10.60 -5.03 16.10
N ALA A 66 -9.79 -5.85 16.77
CA ALA A 66 -8.34 -5.76 16.69
C ALA A 66 -7.82 -6.05 15.27
N VAL A 67 -8.40 -7.06 14.61
CA VAL A 67 -8.06 -7.40 13.22
C VAL A 67 -8.51 -6.29 12.28
N ASP A 68 -9.74 -5.80 12.39
CA ASP A 68 -10.26 -4.72 11.56
C ASP A 68 -9.42 -3.44 11.69
N ALA A 69 -9.01 -3.10 12.91
CA ALA A 69 -8.14 -1.96 13.17
C ALA A 69 -6.77 -2.14 12.52
N ARG A 70 -6.20 -3.35 12.57
CA ARG A 70 -4.95 -3.67 11.87
C ARG A 70 -5.12 -3.56 10.35
N THR A 71 -6.16 -4.16 9.79
CA THR A 71 -6.48 -4.10 8.35
C THR A 71 -6.60 -2.66 7.89
N GLY A 72 -7.35 -1.82 8.63
CA GLY A 72 -7.49 -0.40 8.32
C GLY A 72 -6.15 0.36 8.33
N ARG A 73 -5.29 0.14 9.33
CA ARG A 73 -3.96 0.76 9.37
C ARG A 73 -3.07 0.33 8.20
N CYS A 74 -3.07 -0.96 7.86
CA CYS A 74 -2.28 -1.50 6.75
C CYS A 74 -2.76 -0.96 5.40
N ALA A 75 -4.07 -0.97 5.14
CA ALA A 75 -4.65 -0.43 3.91
C ALA A 75 -4.40 1.08 3.79
N GLY A 76 -4.60 1.84 4.88
CA GLY A 76 -4.34 3.29 4.89
C GLY A 76 -2.86 3.63 4.65
N PHE A 77 -1.93 2.83 5.19
CA PHE A 77 -0.51 2.99 4.88
C PHE A 77 -0.25 2.78 3.38
N TYR A 78 -0.80 1.71 2.79
CA TYR A 78 -0.67 1.45 1.35
C TYR A 78 -1.21 2.59 0.50
N ASP A 79 -2.41 3.07 0.81
CA ASP A 79 -3.05 4.17 0.08
C ASP A 79 -2.22 5.45 0.15
N GLY A 80 -1.64 5.75 1.33
CA GLY A 80 -0.71 6.86 1.49
C GLY A 80 0.56 6.71 0.66
N VAL A 81 1.12 5.50 0.58
CA VAL A 81 2.28 5.20 -0.25
C VAL A 81 1.93 5.35 -1.74
N LYS A 82 0.86 4.69 -2.20
CA LYS A 82 0.39 4.76 -3.58
C LYS A 82 0.10 6.18 -4.03
N THR A 83 -0.56 6.99 -3.19
CA THR A 83 -0.84 8.40 -3.48
C THR A 83 0.45 9.21 -3.70
N ARG A 84 1.45 9.05 -2.83
CA ARG A 84 2.74 9.76 -2.95
C ARG A 84 3.52 9.38 -4.20
N PHE A 85 3.33 8.15 -4.67
CA PHE A 85 3.98 7.64 -5.87
C PHE A 85 3.22 7.97 -7.16
N GLY A 86 1.89 8.05 -7.12
CA GLY A 86 1.03 8.46 -8.23
C GLY A 86 0.83 9.97 -8.39
N ALA A 87 1.19 10.79 -7.38
CA ALA A 87 1.09 12.25 -7.42
C ALA A 87 2.27 12.95 -8.15
N LYS A 88 2.90 12.28 -9.11
CA LYS A 88 3.96 12.85 -9.95
C LYS A 88 3.42 13.41 -11.25
#